data_AF-A0A286QX60-F1
#
_entry.id   AF-A0A286QX60-F1
#
_cell.length_a   1.000
_cell.length_b   1.000
_cell.length_c   1.000
_cell.angle_alpha   90.00
_cell.angle_beta   90.00
_cell.angle_gamma   90.00
#
_symmetry.space_group_name_H-M   'P 1'
#
loop_
_entity.id
_entity.type
_entity.pdbx_description
1 polymer ?
#
loop_
_entity_poly.entity_id
_entity_poly.type
_entity_poly.pdbx_seq_one_letter_code
_entity_poly.pdbx_strand_id
1 'polypeptide(L)'
;RSYRAQILVLTYPLIGNYGIPDMEEKDENGLPKHLEWLDGISVAGLVVGENCETPSHWRSRETLSQWMQKYNVPGISGIDTRALTMKIRENGTILGHIVYELPKNMEFLKFSDPNKRNLVAECSVKEPMVFNESGSPRICAIDCGLKLNQIKCFISRGARVDLVPWNWHLDESLFDGLFISNGPGDPVVCKDTVTQIQKVLKSGKKPVFGICLGHQLLSTAIGCKTYKMKYGNRGHNLPCLHHGTGRCFMTSQNHGFAVDAETLPFDWEPLFTNVNDNTNE
;
A
#
# COMPACT_ATOMS: atom_id res chain seq x y z
N ARG A 1 -0.86 -1.49 -4.71
CA ARG A 1 0.45 -2.18 -4.69
C ARG A 1 0.86 -2.78 -3.33
N SER A 2 0.37 -2.27 -2.19
CA SER A 2 0.61 -2.90 -0.87
C SER A 2 0.14 -4.36 -0.71
N TYR A 3 -0.77 -4.85 -1.57
CA TYR A 3 -1.20 -6.25 -1.60
C TYR A 3 -0.29 -7.19 -2.40
N ARG A 4 0.91 -6.76 -2.82
CA ARG A 4 1.84 -7.62 -3.56
C ARG A 4 2.08 -8.93 -2.82
N ALA A 5 1.96 -10.05 -3.53
CA ALA A 5 2.13 -11.40 -2.99
C ALA A 5 1.12 -11.79 -1.88
N GLN A 6 0.00 -11.08 -1.75
CA GLN A 6 -1.06 -11.40 -0.79
C GLN A 6 -2.32 -11.90 -1.50
N ILE A 7 -2.99 -12.87 -0.89
CA ILE A 7 -4.34 -13.29 -1.27
C ILE A 7 -5.31 -12.39 -0.52
N LEU A 8 -6.12 -11.62 -1.26
CA LEU A 8 -7.07 -10.68 -0.69
C LEU A 8 -8.41 -11.35 -0.46
N VAL A 9 -8.88 -11.34 0.77
CA VAL A 9 -10.25 -11.79 1.14
C VAL A 9 -11.12 -10.55 1.31
N LEU A 10 -12.16 -10.43 0.50
CA LEU A 10 -13.11 -9.31 0.61
C LEU A 10 -14.25 -9.67 1.56
N THR A 11 -14.51 -8.79 2.52
CA THR A 11 -15.58 -8.98 3.52
C THR A 11 -16.95 -8.57 2.98
N TYR A 12 -17.00 -7.64 2.03
CA TYR A 12 -18.25 -7.34 1.32
C TYR A 12 -18.59 -8.55 0.42
N PRO A 13 -19.78 -9.17 0.58
CA PRO A 13 -20.06 -10.47 0.00
C PRO A 13 -20.23 -10.42 -1.52
N LEU A 14 -20.78 -9.34 -2.07
CA LEU A 14 -21.14 -9.22 -3.49
C LEU A 14 -20.09 -8.40 -4.25
N ILE A 15 -19.21 -9.08 -4.99
CA ILE A 15 -18.08 -8.43 -5.66
C ILE A 15 -18.26 -8.47 -7.18
N GLY A 16 -17.91 -7.37 -7.86
CA GLY A 16 -17.98 -7.27 -9.32
C GLY A 16 -19.19 -6.50 -9.85
N ASN A 17 -20.10 -6.03 -8.98
CA ASN A 17 -21.38 -5.40 -9.37
C ASN A 17 -21.25 -4.24 -10.37
N TYR A 18 -20.13 -3.50 -10.35
CA TYR A 18 -19.89 -2.36 -11.23
C TYR A 18 -18.98 -2.67 -12.42
N GLY A 19 -18.54 -3.92 -12.56
CA GLY A 19 -17.55 -4.33 -13.55
C GLY A 19 -16.22 -3.61 -13.37
N ILE A 20 -15.42 -3.62 -14.44
CA ILE A 20 -14.15 -2.92 -14.51
C ILE A 20 -14.30 -1.75 -15.49
N PRO A 21 -13.86 -0.53 -15.09
CA PRO A 21 -13.96 0.64 -15.94
C PRO A 21 -12.95 0.60 -17.10
N ASP A 22 -13.05 1.57 -18.00
CA ASP A 22 -12.09 1.73 -19.10
C ASP A 22 -10.68 2.04 -18.57
N MET A 23 -9.77 1.10 -18.77
CA MET A 23 -8.40 1.15 -18.25
C MET A 23 -7.53 2.15 -19.01
N GLU A 24 -7.89 2.46 -20.25
CA GLU A 24 -7.17 3.40 -21.12
C GLU A 24 -7.63 4.85 -20.91
N GLU A 25 -8.73 5.07 -20.17
CA GLU A 25 -9.21 6.42 -19.88
C GLU A 25 -8.20 7.16 -18.97
N LYS A 26 -7.65 8.24 -19.50
CA LYS A 26 -6.71 9.12 -18.82
C LYS A 26 -7.39 10.36 -18.27
N ASP A 27 -6.87 10.90 -17.18
CA ASP A 27 -7.23 12.22 -16.68
C ASP A 27 -6.51 13.34 -17.44
N GLU A 28 -6.77 14.58 -17.03
CA GLU A 28 -6.19 15.81 -17.58
C GLU A 28 -4.65 15.85 -17.54
N ASN A 29 -4.02 15.03 -16.69
CA ASN A 29 -2.58 14.93 -16.55
C ASN A 29 -2.01 13.71 -17.29
N GLY A 30 -2.81 13.02 -18.12
CA GLY A 30 -2.41 11.84 -18.87
C GLY A 30 -2.25 10.57 -18.01
N LEU A 31 -2.74 10.58 -16.76
CA LEU A 31 -2.64 9.47 -15.82
C LEU A 31 -3.90 8.58 -15.86
N PRO A 32 -3.79 7.26 -15.65
CA PRO A 32 -4.96 6.38 -15.59
C PRO A 32 -6.01 6.90 -14.61
N LYS A 33 -7.24 7.10 -15.07
CA LYS A 33 -8.28 7.79 -14.29
C LYS A 33 -8.85 6.95 -13.16
N HIS A 34 -9.04 5.65 -13.39
CA HIS A 34 -9.79 4.77 -12.48
C HIS A 34 -8.92 3.77 -11.72
N LEU A 35 -7.59 3.84 -11.87
CA LEU A 35 -6.66 2.89 -11.27
C LEU A 35 -5.67 3.57 -10.32
N GLU A 36 -5.25 2.80 -9.33
CA GLU A 36 -4.25 3.21 -8.35
C GLU A 36 -2.81 2.91 -8.79
N TRP A 37 -2.62 2.46 -10.03
CA TRP A 37 -1.30 2.26 -10.64
C TRP A 37 -1.40 2.28 -12.18
N LEU A 38 -0.26 2.31 -12.85
CA LEU A 38 -0.16 2.42 -14.31
C LEU A 38 -0.68 1.19 -15.05
N ASP A 39 -0.37 -0.01 -14.55
CA ASP A 39 -0.82 -1.25 -15.15
C ASP A 39 -0.83 -2.41 -14.13
N GLY A 40 -1.69 -3.38 -14.36
CA GLY A 40 -1.70 -4.64 -13.62
C GLY A 40 -2.52 -4.67 -12.34
N ILE A 41 -2.71 -5.90 -11.85
CA ILE A 41 -3.37 -6.22 -10.59
C ILE A 41 -2.29 -6.53 -9.54
N SER A 42 -2.41 -5.92 -8.35
CA SER A 42 -1.39 -6.08 -7.30
C SER A 42 -1.55 -7.34 -6.45
N VAL A 43 -2.77 -7.88 -6.31
CA VAL A 43 -3.03 -9.05 -5.46
C VAL A 43 -2.47 -10.31 -6.12
N ALA A 44 -2.02 -11.28 -5.32
CA ALA A 44 -1.64 -12.59 -5.81
C ALA A 44 -2.85 -13.50 -6.07
N GLY A 45 -3.97 -13.20 -5.42
CA GLY A 45 -5.26 -13.83 -5.68
C GLY A 45 -6.38 -13.12 -4.95
N LEU A 46 -7.62 -13.41 -5.35
CA LEU A 46 -8.82 -12.83 -4.77
C LEU A 46 -9.77 -13.91 -4.26
N VAL A 47 -10.30 -13.72 -3.06
CA VAL A 47 -11.31 -14.59 -2.44
C VAL A 47 -12.55 -13.74 -2.15
N VAL A 48 -13.68 -14.14 -2.71
CA VAL A 48 -14.97 -13.44 -2.58
C VAL A 48 -16.08 -14.38 -2.15
N GLY A 49 -17.14 -13.82 -1.58
CA GLY A 49 -18.36 -14.57 -1.28
C GLY A 49 -19.09 -14.94 -2.57
N GLU A 50 -19.48 -13.93 -3.33
CA GLU A 50 -20.17 -14.06 -4.61
C GLU A 50 -19.52 -13.13 -5.65
N ASN A 51 -19.41 -13.64 -6.88
CA ASN A 51 -18.92 -12.87 -8.02
C ASN A 51 -20.11 -12.52 -8.94
N CYS A 52 -20.32 -11.24 -9.19
CA CYS A 52 -21.32 -10.75 -10.12
C CYS A 52 -20.87 -10.96 -11.57
N GLU A 53 -21.58 -11.80 -12.31
CA GLU A 53 -21.29 -12.09 -13.72
C GLU A 53 -21.90 -11.07 -14.68
N THR A 54 -22.92 -10.32 -14.23
CA THR A 54 -23.68 -9.35 -15.03
C THR A 54 -23.59 -7.94 -14.43
N PRO A 55 -22.40 -7.30 -14.47
CA PRO A 55 -22.20 -5.98 -13.89
C PRO A 55 -23.12 -4.92 -14.51
N SER A 56 -23.59 -3.98 -13.68
CA SER A 56 -24.43 -2.86 -14.12
C SER A 56 -23.87 -1.53 -13.61
N HIS A 57 -23.12 -0.87 -14.48
CA HIS A 57 -22.59 0.47 -14.24
C HIS A 57 -22.27 1.13 -15.58
N TRP A 58 -22.53 2.43 -15.70
CA TRP A 58 -22.33 3.18 -16.96
C TRP A 58 -20.87 3.21 -17.44
N ARG A 59 -19.90 2.97 -16.53
CA ARG A 59 -18.47 2.84 -16.87
C ARG A 59 -18.02 1.40 -17.14
N SER A 60 -18.86 0.39 -16.92
CA SER A 60 -18.46 -1.01 -17.03
C SER A 60 -18.04 -1.33 -18.47
N ARG A 61 -16.83 -1.85 -18.64
CA ARG A 61 -16.28 -2.31 -19.95
C ARG A 61 -16.09 -3.82 -19.99
N GLU A 62 -15.64 -4.41 -18.89
CA GLU A 62 -15.43 -5.85 -18.75
C GLU A 62 -15.85 -6.34 -17.37
N THR A 63 -16.05 -7.64 -17.22
CA THR A 63 -16.32 -8.27 -15.92
C THR A 63 -15.05 -8.39 -15.09
N LEU A 64 -15.20 -8.52 -13.77
CA LEU A 64 -14.07 -8.79 -12.87
C LEU A 64 -13.29 -10.04 -13.28
N SER A 65 -14.00 -11.12 -13.66
CA SER A 65 -13.39 -12.38 -14.09
C SER A 65 -12.54 -12.22 -15.35
N GLN A 66 -13.05 -11.50 -16.37
CA GLN A 66 -12.31 -11.23 -17.61
C GLN A 66 -11.03 -10.43 -17.34
N TRP A 67 -11.13 -9.40 -16.50
CA TRP A 67 -9.98 -8.60 -16.11
C TRP A 67 -8.92 -9.41 -15.36
N MET A 68 -9.33 -10.21 -14.37
CA MET A 68 -8.42 -11.08 -13.64
C MET A 68 -7.76 -12.13 -14.53
N GLN A 69 -8.49 -12.70 -15.48
CA GLN A 69 -7.95 -13.64 -16.47
C GLN A 69 -6.90 -12.97 -17.37
N LYS A 70 -7.16 -11.75 -17.85
CA LYS A 70 -6.22 -10.97 -18.68
C LYS A 70 -4.87 -10.76 -17.97
N TYR A 71 -4.88 -10.56 -16.66
CA TYR A 71 -3.67 -10.35 -15.86
C TYR A 71 -3.13 -11.63 -15.20
N ASN A 72 -3.67 -12.80 -15.55
CA ASN A 72 -3.31 -14.11 -14.97
C ASN A 72 -3.35 -14.12 -13.43
N VAL A 73 -4.35 -13.47 -12.84
CA VAL A 73 -4.55 -13.46 -11.38
C VAL A 73 -5.64 -14.46 -11.00
N PRO A 74 -5.34 -15.44 -10.14
CA PRO A 74 -6.34 -16.42 -9.71
C PRO A 74 -7.39 -15.78 -8.78
N GLY A 75 -8.63 -16.25 -8.91
CA GLY A 75 -9.73 -15.88 -8.04
C GLY A 75 -10.57 -17.09 -7.65
N ILE A 76 -11.21 -17.04 -6.49
CA ILE A 76 -12.18 -18.05 -6.04
C ILE A 76 -13.40 -17.36 -5.43
N SER A 77 -14.58 -17.85 -5.78
CA SER A 77 -15.89 -17.40 -5.27
C SER A 77 -16.63 -18.57 -4.61
N GLY A 78 -17.74 -18.29 -3.93
CA GLY A 78 -18.51 -19.27 -3.17
C GLY A 78 -17.91 -19.63 -1.81
N ILE A 79 -16.98 -18.80 -1.31
CA ILE A 79 -16.30 -19.02 -0.03
C ILE A 79 -17.02 -18.23 1.07
N ASP A 80 -17.20 -18.82 2.25
CA ASP A 80 -17.60 -18.08 3.44
C ASP A 80 -16.44 -17.16 3.88
N THR A 81 -16.42 -15.95 3.32
CA THR A 81 -15.39 -14.94 3.62
C THR A 81 -15.48 -14.45 5.07
N ARG A 82 -16.65 -14.55 5.72
CA ARG A 82 -16.80 -14.20 7.14
C ARG A 82 -16.10 -15.22 8.03
N ALA A 83 -16.35 -16.51 7.82
CA ALA A 83 -15.66 -17.57 8.56
C ALA A 83 -14.13 -17.51 8.36
N LEU A 84 -13.69 -17.27 7.13
CA LEU A 84 -12.26 -17.09 6.82
C LEU A 84 -11.67 -15.85 7.52
N THR A 85 -12.39 -14.73 7.51
CA THR A 85 -11.96 -13.50 8.20
C THR A 85 -11.83 -13.71 9.71
N MET A 86 -12.78 -14.41 10.34
CA MET A 86 -12.70 -14.78 11.76
C MET A 86 -11.45 -15.61 12.04
N LYS A 87 -11.19 -16.64 11.22
CA LYS A 87 -10.00 -17.49 11.36
C LYS A 87 -8.69 -16.71 11.23
N ILE A 88 -8.60 -15.79 10.27
CA ILE A 88 -7.43 -14.90 10.11
C ILE A 88 -7.28 -13.98 11.32
N ARG A 89 -8.37 -13.38 11.81
CA ARG A 89 -8.33 -12.50 12.99
C ARG A 89 -7.84 -13.23 14.25
N GLU A 90 -8.28 -14.47 14.45
CA GLU A 90 -7.93 -15.28 15.62
C GLU A 90 -6.48 -15.77 15.60
N ASN A 91 -5.99 -16.19 14.43
CA ASN A 91 -4.65 -16.78 14.28
C ASN A 91 -3.57 -15.79 13.79
N GLY A 92 -3.98 -14.58 13.41
CA GLY A 92 -3.10 -13.57 12.81
C GLY A 92 -2.88 -13.79 11.31
N THR A 93 -1.76 -13.30 10.78
CA THR A 93 -1.44 -13.46 9.35
C THR A 93 -1.22 -14.94 9.02
N ILE A 94 -2.12 -15.52 8.20
CA ILE A 94 -2.08 -16.92 7.77
C ILE A 94 -1.48 -17.02 6.35
N LEU A 95 -0.64 -18.03 6.12
CA LEU A 95 -0.20 -18.40 4.77
C LEU A 95 -1.26 -19.28 4.10
N GLY A 96 -1.52 -19.04 2.81
CA GLY A 96 -2.56 -19.75 2.06
C GLY A 96 -2.18 -19.93 0.59
N HIS A 97 -2.79 -20.93 -0.04
CA HIS A 97 -2.71 -21.18 -1.48
C HIS A 97 -4.13 -21.33 -2.04
N ILE A 98 -4.31 -20.88 -3.28
CA ILE A 98 -5.48 -21.24 -4.11
C ILE A 98 -5.00 -22.37 -5.02
N VAL A 99 -5.66 -23.53 -4.94
CA VAL A 99 -5.34 -24.72 -5.74
C VAL A 99 -6.56 -25.11 -6.56
N TYR A 100 -6.34 -25.51 -7.81
CA TYR A 100 -7.42 -25.90 -8.73
C TYR A 100 -7.95 -27.31 -8.42
N GLU A 101 -7.04 -28.21 -8.05
CA GLU A 101 -7.35 -29.57 -7.61
C GLU A 101 -6.75 -29.81 -6.24
N LEU A 102 -7.42 -30.61 -5.42
CA LEU A 102 -6.90 -31.04 -4.13
C LEU A 102 -5.63 -31.88 -4.39
N PRO A 103 -4.45 -31.45 -3.90
CA PRO A 103 -3.23 -32.18 -4.17
C PRO A 103 -3.23 -33.53 -3.46
N LYS A 104 -2.84 -34.58 -4.20
CA LYS A 104 -2.72 -35.94 -3.66
C LYS A 104 -1.68 -36.06 -2.54
N ASN A 105 -0.65 -35.21 -2.59
CA ASN A 105 0.36 -35.11 -1.54
C ASN A 105 0.52 -33.64 -1.12
N MET A 106 0.14 -33.35 0.13
CA MET A 106 0.21 -32.02 0.73
C MET A 106 1.65 -31.53 0.94
N GLU A 107 2.65 -32.41 0.97
CA GLU A 107 4.07 -32.04 1.15
C GLU A 107 4.63 -31.19 0.00
N PHE A 108 3.99 -31.25 -1.18
CA PHE A 108 4.37 -30.39 -2.32
C PHE A 108 3.86 -28.96 -2.17
N LEU A 109 2.87 -28.69 -1.31
CA LEU A 109 2.40 -27.35 -0.99
C LEU A 109 3.33 -26.70 0.04
N LYS A 110 4.54 -26.32 -0.38
CA LYS A 110 5.45 -25.55 0.46
C LYS A 110 4.92 -24.13 0.62
N PHE A 111 4.47 -23.79 1.82
CA PHE A 111 4.12 -22.40 2.16
C PHE A 111 5.39 -21.55 2.25
N SER A 112 5.46 -20.49 1.44
CA SER A 112 6.53 -19.51 1.49
C SER A 112 5.97 -18.20 2.02
N ASP A 113 6.60 -17.63 3.05
CA ASP A 113 6.21 -16.32 3.56
C ASP A 113 6.76 -15.21 2.64
N PRO A 114 5.89 -14.48 1.91
CA PRO A 114 6.35 -13.43 1.01
C PRO A 114 7.03 -12.27 1.74
N ASN A 115 6.78 -12.07 3.04
CA ASN A 115 7.37 -10.98 3.82
C ASN A 115 8.89 -11.15 4.04
N LYS A 116 9.44 -12.35 3.79
CA LYS A 116 10.90 -12.58 3.83
C LYS A 116 11.64 -11.96 2.63
N ARG A 117 10.93 -11.62 1.57
CA ARG A 117 11.49 -11.01 0.35
C ARG A 117 11.34 -9.49 0.41
N ASN A 118 12.16 -8.78 -0.36
CA ASN A 118 12.00 -7.35 -0.55
C ASN A 118 10.88 -7.04 -1.55
N LEU A 119 9.63 -7.06 -1.07
CA LEU A 119 8.44 -6.79 -1.89
C LEU A 119 8.41 -5.35 -2.43
N VAL A 120 9.09 -4.43 -1.77
CA VAL A 120 9.26 -3.04 -2.24
C VAL A 120 10.05 -3.03 -3.55
N ALA A 121 11.18 -3.75 -3.63
CA ALA A 121 11.99 -3.84 -4.82
C ALA A 121 11.25 -4.48 -6.02
N GLU A 122 10.34 -5.42 -5.75
CA GLU A 122 9.48 -6.04 -6.78
C GLU A 122 8.46 -5.07 -7.37
N CYS A 123 8.04 -4.09 -6.57
CA CYS A 123 6.99 -3.15 -6.95
C CYS A 123 7.58 -1.88 -7.57
N SER A 124 8.66 -1.34 -6.99
CA SER A 124 9.24 -0.05 -7.33
C SER A 124 9.48 0.11 -8.83
N VAL A 125 9.26 1.34 -9.32
CA VAL A 125 9.78 1.79 -10.63
C VAL A 125 11.26 1.46 -10.76
N LYS A 126 11.68 1.18 -11.99
CA LYS A 126 13.08 0.84 -12.31
C LYS A 126 13.88 2.08 -12.71
N GLU A 127 13.23 3.02 -13.37
CA GLU A 127 13.79 4.30 -13.79
C GLU A 127 12.96 5.45 -13.21
N PRO A 128 13.58 6.62 -12.99
CA PRO A 128 12.85 7.80 -12.55
C PRO A 128 11.76 8.23 -13.53
N MET A 129 10.68 8.80 -12.98
CA MET A 129 9.58 9.39 -13.74
C MET A 129 9.30 10.81 -13.23
N VAL A 130 9.00 11.74 -14.14
CA VAL A 130 8.66 13.12 -13.78
C VAL A 130 7.20 13.38 -14.09
N PHE A 131 6.49 13.97 -13.12
CA PHE A 131 5.10 14.39 -13.25
C PHE A 131 5.00 15.89 -13.00
N ASN A 132 4.19 16.59 -13.81
CA ASN A 132 4.02 18.04 -13.74
C ASN A 132 5.37 18.78 -13.76
N GLU A 133 6.13 18.61 -14.85
CA GLU A 133 7.55 19.00 -14.96
C GLU A 133 7.84 20.49 -14.67
N SER A 134 6.90 21.38 -15.02
CA SER A 134 6.97 22.82 -14.76
C SER A 134 6.42 23.24 -13.39
N GLY A 135 5.94 22.27 -12.59
CA GLY A 135 5.35 22.50 -11.29
C GLY A 135 6.34 22.94 -10.21
N SER A 136 5.79 23.47 -9.11
CA SER A 136 6.52 23.88 -7.93
C SER A 136 5.63 23.76 -6.68
N PRO A 137 6.16 23.31 -5.53
CA PRO A 137 7.54 22.91 -5.26
C PRO A 137 7.95 21.60 -5.94
N ARG A 138 9.25 21.30 -5.99
CA ARG A 138 9.79 20.03 -6.50
C ARG A 138 9.84 18.98 -5.39
N ILE A 139 9.05 17.93 -5.52
CA ILE A 139 8.96 16.82 -4.56
C ILE A 139 9.70 15.61 -5.12
N CYS A 140 10.70 15.11 -4.39
CA CYS A 140 11.28 13.80 -4.67
C CYS A 140 10.43 12.73 -3.98
N ALA A 141 9.82 11.83 -4.75
CA ALA A 141 8.97 10.76 -4.24
C ALA A 141 9.68 9.41 -4.37
N ILE A 142 9.96 8.73 -3.26
CA ILE A 142 10.52 7.37 -3.28
C ILE A 142 9.37 6.37 -3.52
N ASP A 143 9.45 5.58 -4.60
CA ASP A 143 8.48 4.53 -4.90
C ASP A 143 8.74 3.27 -4.07
N CYS A 144 8.00 3.12 -2.97
CA CYS A 144 8.03 1.92 -2.15
C CYS A 144 6.92 0.92 -2.52
N GLY A 145 6.11 1.19 -3.55
CA GLY A 145 4.78 0.58 -3.66
C GLY A 145 3.66 1.60 -3.88
N LEU A 146 3.99 2.75 -4.48
CA LEU A 146 3.16 3.94 -4.54
C LEU A 146 1.78 3.66 -5.16
N LYS A 147 0.77 4.32 -4.60
CA LYS A 147 -0.56 4.47 -5.19
C LYS A 147 -0.61 5.77 -5.99
N LEU A 148 -1.05 5.69 -7.25
CA LEU A 148 -1.04 6.80 -8.19
C LEU A 148 -1.78 8.05 -7.66
N ASN A 149 -2.81 7.88 -6.85
CA ASN A 149 -3.54 9.00 -6.27
C ASN A 149 -2.65 9.92 -5.39
N GLN A 150 -1.55 9.41 -4.82
CA GLN A 150 -0.57 10.24 -4.10
C GLN A 150 0.08 11.28 -5.02
N ILE A 151 0.48 10.86 -6.24
CA ILE A 151 1.02 11.76 -7.27
C ILE A 151 -0.07 12.75 -7.70
N LYS A 152 -1.30 12.26 -7.96
CA LYS A 152 -2.44 13.12 -8.32
C LYS A 152 -2.72 14.21 -7.28
N CYS A 153 -2.61 13.89 -5.99
CA CYS A 153 -2.77 14.87 -4.92
C CYS A 153 -1.67 15.95 -4.92
N PHE A 154 -0.42 15.61 -5.26
CA PHE A 154 0.65 16.59 -5.35
C PHE A 154 0.52 17.49 -6.58
N ILE A 155 0.29 16.91 -7.76
CA ILE A 155 0.19 17.68 -9.01
C ILE A 155 -1.03 18.62 -9.00
N SER A 156 -2.16 18.21 -8.40
CA SER A 156 -3.34 19.07 -8.23
C SER A 156 -3.10 20.26 -7.30
N ARG A 157 -2.02 20.23 -6.50
CA ARG A 157 -1.55 21.35 -5.67
C ARG A 157 -0.42 22.15 -6.35
N GLY A 158 -0.15 21.88 -7.62
CA GLY A 158 0.86 22.57 -8.43
C GLY A 158 2.27 22.00 -8.33
N ALA A 159 2.52 20.99 -7.49
CA ALA A 159 3.86 20.46 -7.28
C ALA A 159 4.38 19.66 -8.48
N ARG A 160 5.69 19.77 -8.76
CA ARG A 160 6.41 18.83 -9.60
C ARG A 160 6.75 17.60 -8.77
N VAL A 161 6.56 16.40 -9.31
CA VAL A 161 6.93 15.17 -8.61
C VAL A 161 7.91 14.35 -9.43
N ASP A 162 9.10 14.14 -8.87
CA ASP A 162 10.11 13.24 -9.41
C ASP A 162 10.01 11.91 -8.64
N LEU A 163 9.35 10.93 -9.24
CA LEU A 163 9.23 9.58 -8.70
C LEU A 163 10.50 8.80 -8.98
N VAL A 164 11.15 8.31 -7.93
CA VAL A 164 12.44 7.59 -8.02
C VAL A 164 12.34 6.17 -7.44
N PRO A 165 13.21 5.25 -7.88
CA PRO A 165 13.28 3.90 -7.30
C PRO A 165 13.48 3.88 -5.78
N TRP A 166 13.03 2.81 -5.13
CA TRP A 166 13.16 2.61 -3.68
C TRP A 166 14.59 2.74 -3.11
N ASN A 167 15.59 2.37 -3.90
CA ASN A 167 17.01 2.39 -3.56
C ASN A 167 17.77 3.60 -4.14
N TRP A 168 17.06 4.65 -4.54
CA TRP A 168 17.64 5.84 -5.15
C TRP A 168 18.59 6.57 -4.19
N HIS A 169 19.71 7.06 -4.72
CA HIS A 169 20.61 7.93 -3.96
C HIS A 169 20.02 9.35 -3.91
N LEU A 170 19.62 9.81 -2.74
CA LEU A 170 19.01 11.13 -2.59
C LEU A 170 20.07 12.23 -2.65
N ASP A 171 19.75 13.30 -3.37
CA ASP A 171 20.49 14.56 -3.40
C ASP A 171 19.56 15.71 -3.02
N GLU A 172 19.71 16.21 -1.80
CA GLU A 172 18.86 17.25 -1.21
C GLU A 172 18.93 18.60 -1.95
N SER A 173 19.96 18.82 -2.78
CA SER A 173 20.05 20.03 -3.59
C SER A 173 19.04 20.03 -4.75
N LEU A 174 18.50 18.86 -5.12
CA LEU A 174 17.65 18.70 -6.29
C LEU A 174 16.16 18.79 -5.99
N PHE A 175 15.72 18.82 -4.73
CA PHE A 175 14.31 18.85 -4.38
C PHE A 175 14.01 19.78 -3.20
N ASP A 176 12.77 20.23 -3.10
CA ASP A 176 12.27 21.10 -2.03
C ASP A 176 11.65 20.31 -0.89
N GLY A 177 11.12 19.11 -1.16
CA GLY A 177 10.58 18.19 -0.15
C GLY A 177 10.76 16.72 -0.54
N LEU A 178 10.81 15.86 0.48
CA LEU A 178 10.92 14.41 0.31
C LEU A 178 9.59 13.74 0.66
N PHE A 179 9.10 12.89 -0.24
CA PHE A 179 7.93 12.06 -0.02
C PHE A 179 8.32 10.58 -0.04
N ILE A 180 7.88 9.81 0.96
CA ILE A 180 8.05 8.36 1.00
C ILE A 180 6.67 7.71 0.92
N SER A 181 6.45 6.96 -0.16
CA SER A 181 5.14 6.40 -0.47
C SER A 181 4.76 5.19 0.37
N ASN A 182 3.52 4.72 0.21
CA ASN A 182 3.07 3.46 0.78
C ASN A 182 3.78 2.27 0.11
N GLY A 183 3.67 1.08 0.70
CA GLY A 183 4.18 -0.12 0.06
C GLY A 183 3.80 -1.43 0.72
N PRO A 184 4.23 -2.56 0.12
CA PRO A 184 4.09 -3.90 0.69
C PRO A 184 5.30 -4.28 1.54
N GLY A 185 5.14 -5.33 2.34
CA GLY A 185 6.24 -6.00 3.03
C GLY A 185 6.65 -5.38 4.36
N ASP A 186 7.81 -5.81 4.84
CA ASP A 186 8.37 -5.45 6.15
C ASP A 186 9.33 -4.25 6.01
N PRO A 187 9.16 -3.16 6.77
CA PRO A 187 10.09 -2.02 6.72
C PRO A 187 11.54 -2.39 7.04
N VAL A 188 11.79 -3.44 7.83
CA VAL A 188 13.14 -3.86 8.25
C VAL A 188 14.01 -4.31 7.07
N VAL A 189 13.41 -4.75 5.95
CA VAL A 189 14.18 -5.16 4.76
C VAL A 189 14.63 -3.96 3.88
N CYS A 190 14.16 -2.74 4.16
CA CYS A 190 14.42 -1.55 3.35
C CYS A 190 15.58 -0.67 3.90
N LYS A 191 16.68 -1.30 4.33
CA LYS A 191 17.81 -0.62 5.00
C LYS A 191 18.44 0.50 4.17
N ASP A 192 18.57 0.29 2.86
CA ASP A 192 19.16 1.28 1.96
C ASP A 192 18.30 2.55 1.90
N THR A 193 16.98 2.39 1.78
CA THR A 193 16.03 3.51 1.81
C THR A 193 16.09 4.25 3.14
N VAL A 194 16.08 3.54 4.26
CA VAL A 194 16.20 4.14 5.60
C VAL A 194 17.49 4.96 5.73
N THR A 195 18.61 4.44 5.22
CA THR A 195 19.90 5.14 5.23
C THR A 195 19.85 6.46 4.44
N GLN A 196 19.14 6.49 3.32
CA GLN A 196 18.96 7.71 2.53
C GLN A 196 18.05 8.72 3.26
N ILE A 197 16.95 8.26 3.85
CA ILE A 197 16.05 9.11 4.66
C ILE A 197 16.81 9.74 5.83
N GLN A 198 17.65 8.95 6.53
CA GLN A 198 18.48 9.44 7.63
C GLN A 198 19.41 10.58 7.23
N LYS A 199 19.98 10.57 6.02
CA LYS A 199 20.81 11.68 5.53
C LYS A 199 19.99 12.97 5.42
N VAL A 200 18.80 12.89 4.83
CA VAL A 200 17.90 14.03 4.65
C VAL A 200 17.42 14.60 5.98
N LEU A 201 17.07 13.73 6.95
CA LEU A 201 16.66 14.17 8.28
C LEU A 201 17.78 14.87 9.03
N LYS A 202 19.02 14.37 8.93
CA LYS A 202 20.19 14.99 9.58
C LYS A 202 20.46 16.42 9.11
N SER A 203 20.09 16.77 7.88
CA SER A 203 20.26 18.13 7.41
C SER A 203 19.27 19.11 8.05
N GLY A 204 18.07 18.63 8.39
CA GLY A 204 16.98 19.42 8.98
C GLY A 204 16.40 20.51 8.05
N LYS A 205 16.73 20.50 6.76
CA LYS A 205 16.41 21.61 5.83
C LYS A 205 15.17 21.39 4.98
N LYS A 206 14.71 20.14 4.85
CA LYS A 206 13.67 19.76 3.89
C LYS A 206 12.48 19.13 4.64
N PRO A 207 11.23 19.50 4.32
CA PRO A 207 10.08 18.77 4.81
C PRO A 207 10.11 17.33 4.29
N VAL A 208 9.80 16.38 5.18
CA VAL A 208 9.72 14.95 4.88
C VAL A 208 8.34 14.45 5.24
N PHE A 209 7.68 13.77 4.30
CA PHE A 209 6.35 13.22 4.50
C PHE A 209 6.29 11.74 4.10
N GLY A 210 5.93 10.87 5.05
CA GLY A 210 5.79 9.43 4.82
C GLY A 210 4.35 8.96 4.95
N ILE A 211 3.88 8.09 4.04
CA ILE A 211 2.55 7.47 4.11
C ILE A 211 2.67 5.96 4.29
N CYS A 212 1.96 5.38 5.28
CA CYS A 212 1.91 3.93 5.52
C CYS A 212 3.32 3.33 5.70
N LEU A 213 3.84 2.59 4.71
CA LEU A 213 5.23 2.11 4.75
C LEU A 213 6.21 3.28 4.85
N GLY A 214 5.95 4.41 4.18
CA GLY A 214 6.78 5.60 4.31
C GLY A 214 6.81 6.17 5.72
N HIS A 215 5.71 6.11 6.46
CA HIS A 215 5.67 6.47 7.88
C HIS A 215 6.55 5.50 8.72
N GLN A 216 6.50 4.20 8.44
CA GLN A 216 7.31 3.20 9.13
C GLN A 216 8.81 3.36 8.83
N LEU A 217 9.18 3.64 7.58
CA LEU A 217 10.57 3.87 7.18
C LEU A 217 11.11 5.18 7.77
N LEU A 218 10.29 6.23 7.79
CA LEU A 218 10.61 7.50 8.45
C LEU A 218 10.85 7.29 9.95
N SER A 219 9.95 6.56 10.61
CA SER A 219 10.08 6.24 12.04
C SER A 219 11.30 5.37 12.33
N THR A 220 11.62 4.42 11.45
CA THR A 220 12.84 3.61 11.56
C THR A 220 14.09 4.47 11.37
N ALA A 221 14.06 5.45 10.47
CA ALA A 221 15.18 6.36 10.23
C ALA A 221 15.54 7.18 11.48
N ILE A 222 14.56 7.54 12.30
CA ILE A 222 14.78 8.26 13.57
C ILE A 222 15.07 7.33 14.76
N GLY A 223 15.13 6.01 14.54
CA GLY A 223 15.51 5.03 15.56
C GLY A 223 14.36 4.28 16.23
N CYS A 224 13.11 4.47 15.79
CA CYS A 224 11.97 3.70 16.31
C CYS A 224 12.05 2.24 15.86
N LYS A 225 11.42 1.36 16.65
CA LYS A 225 11.19 -0.03 16.28
C LYS A 225 9.86 -0.17 15.54
N THR A 226 9.81 -1.16 14.66
CA THR A 226 8.57 -1.60 14.00
C THR A 226 8.30 -3.05 14.37
N TYR A 227 7.03 -3.42 14.42
CA TYR A 227 6.61 -4.79 14.73
C TYR A 227 5.47 -5.24 13.84
N LYS A 228 5.38 -6.56 13.64
CA LYS A 228 4.29 -7.18 12.88
C LYS A 228 3.05 -7.25 13.76
N MET A 229 1.96 -6.66 13.29
CA MET A 229 0.65 -6.73 13.94
C MET A 229 0.06 -8.13 13.77
N LYS A 230 -0.85 -8.52 14.68
CA LYS A 230 -1.53 -9.83 14.60
C LYS A 230 -2.24 -10.01 13.26
N TYR A 231 -3.18 -9.13 12.92
CA TYR A 231 -3.96 -9.17 11.68
C TYR A 231 -3.98 -7.83 10.92
N GLY A 232 -3.25 -6.82 11.41
CA GLY A 232 -3.07 -5.51 10.78
C GLY A 232 -4.35 -4.67 10.67
N ASN A 233 -4.18 -3.40 10.27
CA ASN A 233 -5.31 -2.52 10.00
C ASN A 233 -5.57 -2.44 8.49
N ARG A 234 -6.73 -2.99 8.08
CA ARG A 234 -7.13 -3.13 6.68
C ARG A 234 -8.60 -2.81 6.50
N GLY A 235 -8.90 -1.64 5.96
CA GLY A 235 -10.27 -1.18 5.78
C GLY A 235 -10.37 0.30 5.44
N HIS A 236 -11.60 0.77 5.25
CA HIS A 236 -11.90 2.18 4.94
C HIS A 236 -12.63 2.90 6.09
N ASN A 237 -12.64 2.29 7.27
CA ASN A 237 -13.42 2.69 8.44
C ASN A 237 -12.58 2.70 9.71
N LEU A 238 -11.29 3.05 9.62
CA LEU A 238 -10.38 3.03 10.77
C LEU A 238 -10.34 4.43 11.40
N PRO A 239 -10.77 4.60 12.67
CA PRO A 239 -10.78 5.88 13.35
C PRO A 239 -9.37 6.23 13.88
N CYS A 240 -8.85 7.38 13.47
CA CYS A 240 -7.59 7.94 13.97
C CYS A 240 -7.86 9.24 14.74
N LEU A 241 -7.43 9.29 16.00
CA LEU A 241 -7.44 10.50 16.81
C LEU A 241 -6.21 11.34 16.48
N HIS A 242 -6.40 12.61 16.17
CA HIS A 242 -5.33 13.58 15.97
C HIS A 242 -4.95 14.24 17.30
N HIS A 243 -3.71 14.03 17.71
CA HIS A 243 -3.16 14.67 18.91
C HIS A 243 -3.07 16.19 18.71
N GLY A 244 -3.14 16.93 19.81
CA GLY A 244 -3.17 18.41 19.80
C GLY A 244 -4.51 19.04 19.43
N THR A 245 -5.38 18.41 18.62
CA THR A 245 -6.72 18.96 18.30
C THR A 245 -7.89 18.16 18.87
N GLY A 246 -7.68 16.90 19.24
CA GLY A 246 -8.75 16.02 19.73
C GLY A 246 -9.76 15.58 18.67
N ARG A 247 -9.51 15.87 17.39
CA ARG A 247 -10.39 15.50 16.28
C ARG A 247 -10.17 14.03 15.90
N CYS A 248 -11.25 13.31 15.64
CA CYS A 248 -11.21 11.95 15.09
C CYS A 248 -11.50 11.96 13.58
N PHE A 249 -10.73 11.20 12.80
CA PHE A 249 -10.89 11.06 11.36
C PHE A 249 -11.09 9.60 10.97
N MET A 250 -12.00 9.34 10.04
CA MET A 250 -12.13 8.02 9.43
C MET A 250 -11.10 7.88 8.31
N THR A 251 -10.29 6.83 8.36
CA THR A 251 -9.15 6.64 7.46
C THR A 251 -9.24 5.31 6.70
N SER A 252 -8.59 5.30 5.54
CA SER A 252 -8.31 4.07 4.79
C SER A 252 -6.93 3.54 5.14
N GLN A 253 -6.86 2.34 5.70
CA GLN A 253 -5.61 1.72 6.12
C GLN A 253 -5.42 0.38 5.43
N ASN A 254 -4.15 0.04 5.16
CA ASN A 254 -3.75 -1.27 4.65
C ASN A 254 -2.30 -1.55 5.02
N HIS A 255 -2.05 -1.87 6.29
CA HIS A 255 -0.74 -2.26 6.77
C HIS A 255 -0.82 -3.42 7.76
N GLY A 256 0.22 -4.26 7.77
CA GLY A 256 0.38 -5.37 8.71
C GLY A 256 1.49 -5.13 9.75
N PHE A 257 2.13 -3.96 9.70
CA PHE A 257 3.20 -3.54 10.60
C PHE A 257 2.83 -2.21 11.22
N ALA A 258 3.31 -1.95 12.43
CA ALA A 258 3.10 -0.71 13.15
C ALA A 258 4.42 -0.22 13.75
N VAL A 259 4.47 1.07 14.08
CA VAL A 259 5.57 1.70 14.81
C VAL A 259 5.31 1.57 16.30
N ASP A 260 6.37 1.27 17.05
CA ASP A 260 6.35 1.28 18.51
C ASP A 260 6.57 2.70 19.02
N ALA A 261 5.49 3.38 19.39
CA ALA A 261 5.53 4.76 19.88
C ALA A 261 6.33 4.92 21.19
N GLU A 262 6.52 3.86 21.98
CA GLU A 262 7.36 3.92 23.19
C GLU A 262 8.85 4.07 22.86
N THR A 263 9.23 3.81 21.61
CA THR A 263 10.61 3.95 21.13
C THR A 263 10.88 5.28 20.43
N LEU A 264 9.93 6.21 20.45
CA LEU A 264 10.11 7.54 19.88
C LEU A 264 11.21 8.32 20.64
N PRO A 265 12.16 8.94 19.93
CA PRO A 265 13.11 9.86 20.54
C PRO A 265 12.40 11.09 21.13
N PHE A 266 13.05 11.77 22.08
CA PHE A 266 12.47 12.88 22.84
C PHE A 266 12.02 14.08 21.99
N ASP A 267 12.65 14.30 20.83
CA ASP A 267 12.34 15.36 19.87
C ASP A 267 11.19 15.01 18.90
N TRP A 268 10.54 13.85 19.09
CA TRP A 268 9.44 13.37 18.26
C TRP A 268 8.19 13.08 19.09
N GLU A 269 7.03 13.29 18.48
CA GLU A 269 5.73 13.02 19.09
C GLU A 269 4.81 12.23 18.15
N PRO A 270 3.92 11.38 18.69
CA PRO A 270 2.84 10.77 17.93
C PRO A 270 1.87 11.84 17.39
N LEU A 271 1.57 11.80 16.09
CA LEU A 271 0.58 12.71 15.49
C LEU A 271 -0.84 12.13 15.51
N PHE A 272 -0.98 10.84 15.15
CA PHE A 272 -2.25 10.13 15.25
C PHE A 272 -2.13 8.83 16.06
N THR A 273 -3.28 8.39 16.56
CA THR A 273 -3.41 7.08 17.20
C THR A 273 -4.74 6.46 16.82
N ASN A 274 -4.70 5.17 16.51
CA ASN A 274 -5.89 4.39 16.21
C ASN A 274 -6.75 4.24 17.47
N VAL A 275 -8.03 4.61 17.38
CA VAL A 275 -8.93 4.58 18.55
C VAL A 275 -9.35 3.15 18.92
N ASN A 276 -9.27 2.19 17.98
CA ASN A 276 -9.71 0.82 18.23
C ASN A 276 -8.67 -0.01 18.99
N ASP A 277 -7.38 0.19 18.73
CA ASP A 277 -6.29 -0.67 19.23
C ASP A 277 -5.08 0.10 19.77
N ASN A 278 -5.13 1.44 19.82
CA ASN A 278 -4.08 2.34 20.31
C ASN A 278 -2.75 2.25 19.54
N THR A 279 -2.73 1.69 18.33
CA THR A 279 -1.50 1.71 17.53
C THR A 279 -1.20 3.10 16.99
N ASN A 280 0.09 3.39 16.79
CA ASN A 280 0.53 4.63 16.18
C ASN A 280 0.10 4.72 14.70
N GLU A 281 -0.30 5.92 14.27
CA GLU A 281 -0.81 6.22 12.93
C GLU A 281 -0.24 7.54 12.39
#